data_AF-A0A545AZV5-F1
#
_entry.id   AF-A0A545AZV5-F1
#
_cell.length_a   1.000
_cell.length_b   1.000
_cell.length_c   1.000
_cell.angle_alpha   90.00
_cell.angle_beta   90.00
_cell.angle_gamma   90.00
#
_symmetry.space_group_name_H-M   'P 1'
#
loop_
_entity.id
_entity.type
_entity.pdbx_description
1 polymer ?
#
loop_
_entity_poly.entity_id
_entity_poly.type
_entity_poly.pdbx_seq_one_letter_code
_entity_poly.pdbx_strand_id
1 'polypeptide(L)'
;MIVPGRGGRALPPRYGSRGWQARGRHQEGRFERCSDRSVARLCAQRILLFAPPEPRENVGRPRAWIDLIGRWLARIGLVSLLATLSGCSVPQGGFTGVSVDASGQPVAVIAVCKGWIDGVVLYRDDGEKLITLGNWDSDQRIRRYAAVSLIAPPTGWTADHPLDVLQPNTVYSIFGGTDSSKWSTLSVDFTVEELRDISPGEVLYLQFRKGAERIARTPATTFQRTVCADFRD
;
A
#
# COMPACT_ATOMS: atom_id res chain seq x y z
N MET A 1 5.05 42.80 -49.60
CA MET A 1 3.79 42.05 -49.77
C MET A 1 3.18 41.84 -48.40
N ILE A 2 1.99 42.36 -48.18
CA ILE A 2 1.23 42.32 -46.92
C ILE A 2 -0.01 41.47 -47.18
N VAL A 3 -0.24 40.44 -46.36
CA VAL A 3 -1.54 39.78 -46.24
C VAL A 3 -1.75 39.41 -44.77
N PRO A 4 -2.76 39.96 -44.07
CA PRO A 4 -3.20 39.49 -42.77
C PRO A 4 -4.49 38.65 -42.91
N GLY A 5 -4.54 37.48 -42.25
CA GLY A 5 -5.72 36.61 -42.20
C GLY A 5 -6.19 36.37 -40.76
N ARG A 6 -7.35 36.93 -40.42
CA ARG A 6 -8.12 36.78 -39.17
C ARG A 6 -8.93 35.47 -39.14
N GLY A 7 -9.26 35.04 -37.92
CA GLY A 7 -10.46 34.24 -37.59
C GLY A 7 -10.11 32.87 -37.04
N GLY A 8 -10.73 32.31 -36.00
CA GLY A 8 -11.92 32.64 -35.22
C GLY A 8 -12.10 31.52 -34.17
N ARG A 9 -12.85 31.82 -33.11
CA ARG A 9 -12.99 31.04 -31.86
C ARG A 9 -13.77 29.72 -32.04
N ALA A 10 -13.53 28.76 -31.15
CA ALA A 10 -14.58 27.85 -30.67
C ALA A 10 -14.26 27.38 -29.24
N LEU A 11 -15.15 27.71 -28.29
CA LEU A 11 -15.22 27.10 -26.95
C LEU A 11 -16.28 25.98 -27.00
N PRO A 12 -16.02 24.80 -26.43
CA PRO A 12 -17.06 23.80 -26.20
C PRO A 12 -17.80 23.99 -24.85
N PRO A 13 -18.98 23.37 -24.68
CA PRO A 13 -20.04 23.82 -23.77
C PRO A 13 -19.93 23.30 -22.33
N ARG A 14 -20.56 24.04 -21.42
CA ARG A 14 -20.84 23.64 -20.04
C ARG A 14 -21.82 22.48 -20.00
N TYR A 15 -21.40 21.35 -19.44
CA TYR A 15 -22.26 20.20 -19.15
C TYR A 15 -22.89 20.37 -17.77
N GLY A 16 -24.23 20.47 -17.73
CA GLY A 16 -25.01 20.51 -16.50
C GLY A 16 -25.42 19.10 -16.06
N SER A 17 -24.92 18.65 -14.92
CA SER A 17 -25.36 17.40 -14.29
C SER A 17 -26.53 17.69 -13.34
N ARG A 18 -27.73 17.30 -13.79
CA ARG A 18 -28.93 17.14 -12.97
C ARG A 18 -28.72 16.03 -11.94
N GLY A 19 -29.32 16.25 -10.77
CA GLY A 19 -29.16 15.43 -9.58
C GLY A 19 -29.74 14.03 -9.68
N TRP A 20 -29.14 13.16 -8.86
CA TRP A 20 -29.67 11.86 -8.49
C TRP A 20 -29.99 11.86 -6.99
N GLN A 21 -31.28 11.83 -6.68
CA GLN A 21 -31.77 11.41 -5.37
C GLN A 21 -31.83 9.89 -5.37
N ALA A 22 -31.03 9.24 -4.51
CA ALA A 22 -31.24 7.87 -4.12
C ALA A 22 -31.48 7.83 -2.60
N ARG A 23 -32.74 7.56 -2.25
CA ARG A 23 -33.21 7.25 -0.91
C ARG A 23 -32.85 5.78 -0.64
N GLY A 24 -32.05 5.50 0.40
CA GLY A 24 -31.62 4.14 0.71
C GLY A 24 -31.15 3.96 2.16
N ARG A 25 -32.11 3.62 3.02
CA ARG A 25 -32.04 2.88 4.30
C ARG A 25 -30.73 2.89 5.12
N HIS A 26 -30.87 3.47 6.32
CA HIS A 26 -30.17 3.11 7.55
C HIS A 26 -29.91 1.60 7.67
N GLN A 27 -28.63 1.24 7.81
CA GLN A 27 -28.21 0.13 8.65
C GLN A 27 -27.10 0.62 9.58
N GLU A 28 -27.42 0.71 10.86
CA GLU A 28 -26.43 0.81 11.95
C GLU A 28 -25.71 -0.53 12.05
N GLY A 29 -24.58 -0.64 11.34
CA GLY A 29 -23.57 -1.65 11.58
C GLY A 29 -22.39 -1.00 12.28
N ARG A 30 -22.31 -1.16 13.60
CA ARG A 30 -21.13 -0.85 14.40
C ARG A 30 -20.01 -1.81 13.94
N PHE A 31 -19.12 -1.35 13.07
CA PHE A 31 -17.84 -2.00 12.81
C PHE A 31 -16.70 -1.12 13.30
N GLU A 32 -15.84 -1.77 14.06
CA GLU A 32 -14.77 -1.19 14.84
C GLU A 32 -13.67 -0.63 13.94
N ARG A 33 -13.22 0.57 14.30
CA ARG A 33 -12.01 1.21 13.77
C ARG A 33 -10.81 0.26 13.91
N CYS A 34 -10.19 -0.11 12.80
CA CYS A 34 -8.72 -0.21 12.75
C CYS A 34 -8.18 1.09 12.17
N SER A 35 -8.37 2.15 12.98
CA SER A 35 -7.68 3.41 12.82
C SER A 35 -6.33 3.28 13.50
N ASP A 36 -5.32 3.65 12.74
CA ASP A 36 -4.07 4.29 13.19
C ASP A 36 -2.84 3.40 13.39
N ARG A 37 -1.86 3.72 12.52
CA ARG A 37 -0.42 3.85 12.76
C ARG A 37 0.26 2.85 13.69
N SER A 38 1.37 2.35 13.15
CA SER A 38 2.54 1.83 13.84
C SER A 38 2.59 0.31 13.90
N VAL A 39 3.37 -0.20 12.96
CA VAL A 39 4.12 -1.47 12.94
C VAL A 39 5.11 -1.53 14.13
N ALA A 40 4.69 -1.16 15.33
CA ALA A 40 5.51 -1.20 16.53
C ALA A 40 4.64 -1.62 17.72
N ARG A 41 4.91 -2.86 18.17
CA ARG A 41 4.41 -3.53 19.39
C ARG A 41 3.21 -4.46 19.23
N LEU A 42 3.37 -5.55 18.48
CA LEU A 42 2.73 -6.84 18.82
C LEU A 42 3.63 -8.04 18.47
N CYS A 43 4.88 -8.01 18.97
CA CYS A 43 5.56 -9.20 19.48
C CYS A 43 5.93 -8.89 20.94
N ALA A 44 4.94 -8.88 21.83
CA ALA A 44 5.12 -9.02 23.29
C ALA A 44 3.75 -8.94 23.98
N GLN A 45 3.19 -10.12 24.26
CA GLN A 45 2.89 -10.51 25.64
C GLN A 45 2.31 -9.42 26.56
N ARG A 46 0.97 -9.27 26.56
CA ARG A 46 0.23 -8.83 27.76
C ARG A 46 -1.22 -9.32 27.77
N ILE A 47 -1.39 -10.62 27.58
CA ILE A 47 -2.46 -11.35 28.26
C ILE A 47 -1.80 -11.95 29.51
N LEU A 48 -2.47 -11.82 30.65
CA LEU A 48 -2.07 -12.15 32.03
C LEU A 48 -1.77 -10.90 32.85
N LEU A 49 -2.82 -10.21 33.27
CA LEU A 49 -3.02 -9.74 34.65
C LEU A 49 -4.54 -9.51 34.84
N PHE A 50 -5.33 -10.55 34.64
CA PHE A 50 -6.58 -10.70 35.37
C PHE A 50 -6.27 -11.74 36.45
N ALA A 51 -5.87 -11.24 37.62
CA ALA A 51 -5.82 -12.07 38.81
C ALA A 51 -7.24 -12.58 39.08
N PRO A 52 -7.46 -13.89 39.25
CA PRO A 52 -8.75 -14.37 39.71
C PRO A 52 -9.02 -13.82 41.12
N PRO A 53 -10.28 -13.47 41.45
CA PRO A 53 -10.62 -13.08 42.82
C PRO A 53 -10.30 -14.22 43.79
N GLU A 54 -9.73 -13.87 44.93
CA GLU A 54 -9.44 -14.81 46.02
C GLU A 54 -10.70 -15.60 46.41
N PRO A 55 -10.62 -16.94 46.53
CA PRO A 55 -11.73 -17.73 47.03
C PRO A 55 -11.92 -17.44 48.52
N ARG A 56 -13.04 -16.82 48.86
CA ARG A 56 -13.49 -16.71 50.25
C ARG A 56 -13.60 -18.09 50.87
N GLU A 57 -12.84 -18.27 51.92
CA GLU A 57 -12.87 -19.36 52.88
C GLU A 57 -14.27 -19.50 53.47
N ASN A 58 -14.99 -20.61 53.17
CA ASN A 58 -16.00 -21.13 54.09
C ASN A 58 -16.44 -22.58 53.79
N VAL A 59 -16.28 -23.39 54.85
CA VAL A 59 -17.05 -24.58 55.28
C VAL A 59 -17.12 -25.81 54.37
N GLY A 60 -16.22 -26.76 54.69
CA GLY A 60 -16.50 -28.20 54.86
C GLY A 60 -17.32 -28.93 53.80
N ARG A 61 -16.64 -29.53 52.80
CA ARG A 61 -17.21 -30.63 52.00
C ARG A 61 -16.19 -31.72 51.63
N PRO A 62 -16.65 -32.98 51.46
CA PRO A 62 -15.81 -34.18 51.54
C PRO A 62 -14.98 -34.46 50.27
N ARG A 63 -13.78 -35.02 50.52
CA ARG A 63 -12.62 -35.21 49.64
C ARG A 63 -12.75 -36.16 48.42
N ALA A 64 -13.95 -36.50 47.93
CA ALA A 64 -14.09 -37.63 46.99
C ALA A 64 -14.27 -37.29 45.50
N TRP A 65 -14.34 -36.02 45.11
CA TRP A 65 -14.69 -35.66 43.72
C TRP A 65 -13.53 -35.14 42.84
N ILE A 66 -12.36 -34.84 43.43
CA ILE A 66 -11.25 -34.19 42.73
C ILE A 66 -10.47 -35.16 41.81
N ASP A 67 -10.55 -36.47 42.04
CA ASP A 67 -9.77 -37.46 41.27
C ASP A 67 -10.36 -37.80 39.89
N LEU A 68 -11.61 -37.43 39.60
CA LEU A 68 -12.24 -37.73 38.30
C LEU A 68 -12.01 -36.64 37.23
N ILE A 69 -11.70 -35.39 37.63
CA ILE A 69 -11.42 -34.30 36.68
C ILE A 69 -9.96 -34.32 36.20
N GLY A 70 -9.03 -34.88 37.01
CA GLY A 70 -7.60 -34.93 36.70
C GLY A 70 -7.21 -35.79 35.50
N ARG A 71 -8.06 -36.75 35.08
CA ARG A 71 -7.78 -37.64 33.93
C ARG A 71 -8.26 -37.10 32.58
N TRP A 72 -9.18 -36.15 32.56
CA TRP A 72 -9.69 -35.54 31.32
C TRP A 72 -8.82 -34.37 30.83
N LEU A 73 -8.12 -33.68 31.73
CA LEU A 73 -7.21 -32.57 31.36
C LEU A 73 -5.85 -33.04 30.79
N ALA A 74 -5.47 -34.31 30.97
CA ALA A 74 -4.23 -34.85 30.42
C ALA A 74 -4.30 -35.22 28.92
N ARG A 75 -5.49 -35.22 28.29
CA ARG A 75 -5.67 -35.51 26.86
C ARG A 75 -6.00 -34.31 25.98
N ILE A 76 -6.22 -33.12 26.57
CA ILE A 76 -6.42 -31.85 25.84
C ILE A 76 -5.15 -30.97 25.96
N GLY A 77 -3.97 -31.59 26.11
CA GLY A 77 -2.68 -30.90 26.19
C GLY A 77 -1.89 -30.89 24.88
N LEU A 78 -2.43 -31.47 23.80
CA LEU A 78 -1.68 -31.79 22.59
C LEU A 78 -2.53 -31.53 21.34
N VAL A 79 -2.80 -30.27 20.97
CA VAL A 79 -2.81 -29.71 19.59
C VAL A 79 -3.08 -28.19 19.71
N SER A 80 -2.21 -27.45 20.39
CA SER A 80 -2.09 -25.99 20.19
C SER A 80 -0.73 -25.68 19.57
N LEU A 81 -0.28 -26.57 18.68
CA LEU A 81 1.02 -26.53 18.04
C LEU A 81 0.83 -25.91 16.63
N LEU A 82 1.36 -24.70 16.48
CA LEU A 82 1.81 -24.12 15.21
C LEU A 82 0.73 -23.71 14.19
N ALA A 83 -0.19 -22.84 14.59
CA ALA A 83 -0.67 -21.81 13.67
C ALA A 83 0.32 -20.62 13.68
N THR A 84 1.61 -20.90 13.43
CA THR A 84 2.53 -19.86 12.98
C THR A 84 2.10 -19.50 11.58
N LEU A 85 1.15 -18.56 11.48
CA LEU A 85 0.85 -17.82 10.26
C LEU A 85 2.14 -17.06 9.91
N SER A 86 3.10 -17.74 9.30
CA SER A 86 4.18 -17.07 8.58
C SER A 86 3.49 -16.32 7.46
N GLY A 87 3.20 -15.04 7.69
CA GLY A 87 2.82 -14.13 6.63
C GLY A 87 3.96 -14.15 5.63
N CYS A 88 3.78 -14.88 4.54
CA CYS A 88 4.72 -14.90 3.43
C CYS A 88 4.61 -13.54 2.74
N SER A 89 5.31 -12.53 3.26
CA SER A 89 5.52 -11.31 2.53
C SER A 89 6.37 -11.63 1.30
N VAL A 90 6.01 -11.04 0.16
CA VAL A 90 6.80 -11.16 -1.06
C VAL A 90 8.18 -10.55 -0.79
N PRO A 91 9.28 -11.22 -1.17
CA PRO A 91 10.62 -10.66 -1.03
C PRO A 91 10.72 -9.29 -1.71
N GLN A 92 11.25 -8.32 -0.98
CA GLN A 92 11.54 -7.00 -1.53
C GLN A 92 12.80 -7.09 -2.40
N GLY A 93 12.76 -6.51 -3.59
CA GLY A 93 13.83 -6.49 -4.57
C GLY A 93 14.20 -5.08 -5.04
N GLY A 94 13.60 -4.03 -4.48
CA GLY A 94 13.85 -2.66 -4.91
C GLY A 94 12.91 -1.64 -4.29
N PHE A 95 12.85 -0.47 -4.91
CA PHE A 95 12.03 0.67 -4.48
C PHE A 95 11.23 1.20 -5.65
N THR A 96 9.99 1.60 -5.38
CA THR A 96 9.21 2.44 -6.28
C THR A 96 9.16 3.86 -5.72
N GLY A 97 9.37 4.82 -6.60
CA GLY A 97 9.10 6.22 -6.36
C GLY A 97 8.05 6.73 -7.36
N VAL A 98 7.62 7.97 -7.15
CA VAL A 98 6.74 8.70 -8.06
C VAL A 98 7.42 10.00 -8.50
N SER A 99 7.20 10.37 -9.75
CA SER A 99 7.71 11.59 -10.37
C SER A 99 6.59 12.21 -11.21
N VAL A 100 6.90 13.33 -11.86
CA VAL A 100 6.05 13.94 -12.87
C VAL A 100 6.84 14.17 -14.16
N ASP A 101 6.17 14.07 -15.30
CA ASP A 101 6.75 14.47 -16.58
C ASP A 101 6.72 15.99 -16.78
N ALA A 102 7.20 16.46 -17.94
CA ALA A 102 7.23 17.89 -18.25
C ALA A 102 5.84 18.56 -18.33
N SER A 103 4.77 17.77 -18.45
CA SER A 103 3.38 18.24 -18.44
C SER A 103 2.72 18.15 -17.05
N GLY A 104 3.46 17.68 -16.04
CA GLY A 104 2.95 17.47 -14.68
C GLY A 104 2.15 16.17 -14.52
N GLN A 105 2.20 15.25 -15.48
CA GLN A 105 1.51 13.96 -15.39
C GLN A 105 2.33 12.97 -14.57
N PRO A 106 1.67 12.11 -13.77
CA PRO A 106 2.36 11.18 -12.88
C PRO A 106 3.12 10.09 -13.63
N VAL A 107 4.32 9.81 -13.13
CA VAL A 107 5.25 8.78 -13.63
C VAL A 107 5.67 7.88 -12.47
N ALA A 108 5.45 6.58 -12.58
CA ALA A 108 6.08 5.62 -11.67
C ALA A 108 7.56 5.45 -12.02
N VAL A 109 8.43 5.47 -11.02
CA VAL A 109 9.86 5.27 -11.19
C VAL A 109 10.30 4.06 -10.37
N ILE A 110 10.77 3.03 -11.04
CA ILE A 110 11.13 1.75 -10.43
C ILE A 110 12.65 1.65 -10.38
N ALA A 111 13.20 1.32 -9.22
CA ALA A 111 14.59 0.95 -9.03
C ALA A 111 14.67 -0.48 -8.50
N VAL A 112 15.20 -1.38 -9.32
CA VAL A 112 15.41 -2.79 -8.97
C VAL A 112 16.85 -2.97 -8.50
N CYS A 113 17.00 -3.45 -7.26
CA CYS A 113 18.27 -3.73 -6.62
C CYS A 113 18.58 -5.23 -6.61
N LYS A 114 17.54 -6.08 -6.63
CA LYS A 114 17.62 -7.54 -6.68
C LYS A 114 16.42 -8.11 -7.44
N GLY A 115 16.63 -9.21 -8.17
CA GLY A 115 15.56 -9.88 -8.90
C GLY A 115 15.14 -9.14 -10.17
N TRP A 116 13.83 -9.07 -10.40
CA TRP A 116 13.22 -8.34 -11.50
C TRP A 116 11.78 -7.95 -11.14
N ILE A 117 11.23 -7.00 -11.88
CA ILE A 117 9.85 -6.54 -11.81
C ILE A 117 9.25 -6.65 -13.21
N ASP A 118 7.96 -6.98 -13.32
CA ASP A 118 7.24 -7.03 -14.60
C ASP A 118 5.96 -6.19 -14.61
N GLY A 119 5.59 -5.56 -13.50
CA GLY A 119 4.50 -4.59 -13.49
C GLY A 119 4.56 -3.54 -12.38
N VAL A 120 3.62 -2.59 -12.43
CA VAL A 120 3.39 -1.56 -11.43
C VAL A 120 1.91 -1.53 -11.08
N VAL A 121 1.59 -1.45 -9.79
CA VAL A 121 0.22 -1.35 -9.30
C VAL A 121 0.04 -0.04 -8.54
N LEU A 122 -0.99 0.71 -8.89
CA LEU A 122 -1.47 1.87 -8.14
C LEU A 122 -2.77 1.51 -7.42
N TYR A 123 -2.84 1.80 -6.12
CA TYR A 123 -4.04 1.61 -5.34
C TYR A 123 -4.26 2.77 -4.37
N ARG A 124 -5.46 2.80 -3.76
CA ARG A 124 -5.77 3.63 -2.59
C ARG A 124 -6.46 2.78 -1.53
N ASP A 125 -6.34 3.19 -0.28
CA ASP A 125 -7.14 2.65 0.81
C ASP A 125 -8.39 3.52 0.99
N ASP A 126 -9.58 2.90 1.03
CA ASP A 126 -10.85 3.60 1.32
C ASP A 126 -11.27 3.47 2.80
N GLY A 127 -10.46 2.82 3.63
CA GLY A 127 -10.70 2.53 5.04
C GLY A 127 -11.32 1.15 5.30
N GLU A 128 -11.87 0.50 4.27
CA GLU A 128 -12.41 -0.86 4.34
C GLU A 128 -11.59 -1.84 3.52
N LYS A 129 -11.07 -1.40 2.37
CA LYS A 129 -10.32 -2.21 1.42
C LYS A 129 -9.37 -1.39 0.56
N LEU A 130 -8.41 -2.11 -0.01
CA LEU A 130 -7.57 -1.58 -1.07
C LEU A 130 -8.33 -1.58 -2.40
N ILE A 131 -8.38 -0.42 -3.04
CA ILE A 131 -8.96 -0.21 -4.37
C ILE A 131 -7.82 -0.05 -5.36
N THR A 132 -7.64 -1.04 -6.24
CA THR A 132 -6.73 -0.93 -7.38
C THR A 132 -7.27 0.07 -8.38
N LEU A 133 -6.44 1.04 -8.75
CA LEU A 133 -6.77 2.12 -9.68
C LEU A 133 -6.15 1.92 -11.06
N GLY A 134 -5.13 1.07 -11.16
CA GLY A 134 -4.54 0.67 -12.43
C GLY A 134 -3.39 -0.31 -12.22
N ASN A 135 -3.18 -1.15 -13.23
CA ASN A 135 -2.02 -2.00 -13.37
C ASN A 135 -1.31 -1.67 -14.69
N TRP A 136 0.01 -1.58 -14.64
CA TRP A 136 0.86 -1.37 -15.81
C TRP A 136 1.80 -2.54 -15.93
N ASP A 137 1.61 -3.35 -16.96
CA ASP A 137 2.42 -4.54 -17.21
C ASP A 137 3.47 -4.24 -18.27
N SER A 138 4.69 -4.74 -18.06
CA SER A 138 5.76 -4.67 -19.04
C SER A 138 5.89 -5.98 -19.79
N ASP A 139 6.07 -5.89 -21.11
CA ASP A 139 6.40 -7.04 -21.94
C ASP A 139 7.78 -7.64 -21.60
N GLN A 140 8.57 -6.95 -20.77
CA GLN A 140 9.94 -7.32 -20.42
C GLN A 140 10.18 -7.29 -18.91
N ARG A 141 11.08 -8.18 -18.46
CA ARG A 141 11.56 -8.17 -17.07
C ARG A 141 12.50 -6.99 -16.82
N ILE A 142 12.07 -6.06 -15.97
CA ILE A 142 12.84 -4.92 -15.53
C ILE A 142 13.82 -5.35 -14.44
N ARG A 143 15.13 -5.22 -14.71
CA ARG A 143 16.20 -5.65 -13.78
C ARG A 143 16.97 -4.52 -13.12
N ARG A 144 16.75 -3.28 -13.54
CA ARG A 144 17.53 -2.13 -13.06
C ARG A 144 16.63 -0.93 -12.80
N TYR A 145 16.02 -0.42 -13.87
CA TYR A 145 15.30 0.83 -13.81
C TYR A 145 14.21 0.88 -14.88
N ALA A 146 13.08 1.49 -14.53
CA ALA A 146 12.06 1.88 -15.48
C ALA A 146 11.38 3.17 -15.02
N ALA A 147 10.92 3.97 -15.97
CA ALA A 147 10.04 5.11 -15.74
C ALA A 147 8.79 4.91 -16.61
N VAL A 148 7.63 4.89 -16.00
CA VAL A 148 6.36 4.49 -16.63
C VAL A 148 5.36 5.63 -16.44
N SER A 149 4.98 6.29 -17.52
CA SER A 149 3.86 7.25 -17.46
C SER A 149 2.57 6.49 -17.13
N LEU A 150 1.85 6.97 -16.11
CA LEU A 150 0.61 6.35 -15.68
C LEU A 150 -0.58 6.73 -16.57
N ILE A 151 -0.42 7.76 -17.40
CA ILE A 151 -1.48 8.26 -18.31
C ILE A 151 -1.25 7.77 -19.74
N ALA A 152 0.01 7.76 -20.19
CA ALA A 152 0.39 7.37 -21.55
C ALA A 152 1.59 6.42 -21.49
N PRO A 153 1.36 5.13 -21.22
CA PRO A 153 2.44 4.16 -21.03
C PRO A 153 3.41 4.13 -22.22
N PRO A 154 4.73 4.05 -21.98
CA PRO A 154 5.71 3.97 -23.06
C PRO A 154 5.60 2.63 -23.80
N THR A 155 6.21 2.54 -24.99
CA THR A 155 6.25 1.28 -25.77
C THR A 155 6.79 0.12 -24.92
N GLY A 156 6.12 -1.03 -25.00
CA GLY A 156 6.45 -2.22 -24.20
C GLY A 156 5.82 -2.23 -22.81
N TRP A 157 4.93 -1.26 -22.52
CA TRP A 157 4.07 -1.23 -21.34
C TRP A 157 2.61 -1.15 -21.75
N THR A 158 1.76 -1.87 -21.03
CA THR A 158 0.30 -1.89 -21.23
C THR A 158 -0.38 -1.54 -19.93
N ALA A 159 -1.29 -0.57 -19.96
CA ALA A 159 -2.22 -0.33 -18.85
C ALA A 159 -3.46 -1.21 -19.03
N ASP A 160 -3.95 -1.81 -17.95
CA ASP A 160 -5.20 -2.58 -17.94
C ASP A 160 -6.41 -1.72 -18.32
N HIS A 161 -6.45 -0.48 -17.83
CA HIS A 161 -7.41 0.55 -18.23
C HIS A 161 -6.80 1.96 -18.10
N PRO A 162 -7.40 2.98 -18.75
CA PRO A 162 -6.97 4.37 -18.56
C PRO A 162 -7.10 4.81 -17.09
N LEU A 163 -6.07 5.45 -16.55
CA LEU A 163 -6.10 5.97 -15.19
C LEU A 163 -7.12 7.12 -15.05
N ASP A 164 -8.08 6.94 -14.14
CA ASP A 164 -9.01 7.98 -13.74
C ASP A 164 -8.29 9.18 -13.09
N VAL A 165 -8.96 10.33 -13.10
CA VAL A 165 -8.44 11.54 -12.46
C VAL A 165 -8.25 11.31 -10.97
N LEU A 166 -7.01 11.46 -10.50
CA LEU A 166 -6.68 11.40 -9.07
C LEU A 166 -7.35 12.54 -8.31
N GLN A 167 -7.88 12.22 -7.14
CA GLN A 167 -8.62 13.11 -6.27
C GLN A 167 -7.65 13.82 -5.29
N PRO A 168 -7.88 15.12 -5.03
CA PRO A 168 -7.10 15.84 -4.02
C PRO A 168 -7.32 15.27 -2.63
N ASN A 169 -6.34 15.44 -1.72
CA ASN A 169 -6.38 14.95 -0.34
C ASN A 169 -6.61 13.43 -0.19
N THR A 170 -6.36 12.64 -1.24
CA THR A 170 -6.39 11.18 -1.20
C THR A 170 -4.96 10.66 -1.18
N VAL A 171 -4.69 9.72 -0.28
CA VAL A 171 -3.40 9.01 -0.24
C VAL A 171 -3.47 7.84 -1.21
N TYR A 172 -2.51 7.81 -2.12
CA TYR A 172 -2.30 6.74 -3.08
C TYR A 172 -1.01 6.01 -2.75
N SER A 173 -1.00 4.72 -3.00
CA SER A 173 0.19 3.88 -2.82
C SER A 173 0.54 3.22 -4.15
N ILE A 174 1.82 3.24 -4.51
CA ILE A 174 2.31 2.65 -5.74
C ILE A 174 3.54 1.79 -5.49
N PHE A 175 3.58 0.60 -6.08
CA PHE A 175 4.70 -0.32 -6.01
C PHE A 175 4.86 -1.11 -7.31
N GLY A 176 6.05 -1.67 -7.50
CA GLY A 176 6.37 -2.59 -8.58
C GLY A 176 6.28 -4.03 -8.08
N GLY A 177 5.78 -4.94 -8.92
CA GLY A 177 5.59 -6.34 -8.56
C GLY A 177 6.00 -7.30 -9.66
N THR A 178 6.01 -8.58 -9.31
CA THR A 178 5.95 -9.66 -10.30
C THR A 178 4.60 -10.35 -10.24
N ASP A 179 4.03 -10.75 -11.38
CA ASP A 179 2.80 -11.57 -11.43
C ASP A 179 2.90 -12.85 -10.59
N SER A 180 4.10 -13.44 -10.58
CA SER A 180 4.39 -14.67 -9.82
C SER A 180 4.62 -14.46 -8.31
N SER A 181 4.45 -13.23 -7.80
CA SER A 181 4.70 -12.87 -6.40
C SER A 181 6.11 -13.28 -5.89
N LYS A 182 7.10 -13.30 -6.78
CA LYS A 182 8.50 -13.62 -6.46
C LYS A 182 9.28 -12.42 -5.96
N TRP A 183 8.96 -11.24 -6.48
CA TRP A 183 9.58 -9.98 -6.10
C TRP A 183 8.55 -8.87 -6.02
N SER A 184 8.78 -7.94 -5.12
CA SER A 184 8.09 -6.66 -5.05
C SER A 184 9.10 -5.55 -4.78
N THR A 185 8.74 -4.31 -5.05
CA THR A 185 9.45 -3.16 -4.52
C THR A 185 8.75 -2.63 -3.28
N LEU A 186 9.49 -1.85 -2.48
CA LEU A 186 8.90 -1.00 -1.48
C LEU A 186 7.98 0.03 -2.15
N SER A 187 6.78 0.19 -1.58
CA SER A 187 5.80 1.17 -2.02
C SER A 187 6.21 2.58 -1.60
N VAL A 188 5.64 3.56 -2.30
CA VAL A 188 5.59 4.94 -1.82
C VAL A 188 4.16 5.40 -1.76
N ASP A 189 3.83 6.12 -0.69
CA ASP A 189 2.56 6.80 -0.52
C ASP A 189 2.70 8.26 -0.96
N PHE A 190 1.69 8.78 -1.67
CA PHE A 190 1.69 10.16 -2.14
C PHE A 190 0.27 10.74 -2.29
N THR A 191 0.17 12.07 -2.32
CA THR A 191 -1.05 12.79 -2.69
C THR A 191 -0.88 13.58 -4.00
N VAL A 192 -1.99 14.06 -4.56
CA VAL A 192 -1.97 14.95 -5.73
C VAL A 192 -1.25 16.28 -5.42
N GLU A 193 -1.39 16.77 -4.19
CA GLU A 193 -0.69 17.97 -3.71
C GLU A 193 0.83 17.75 -3.73
N GLU A 194 1.30 16.60 -3.26
CA GLU A 194 2.73 16.28 -3.29
C GLU A 194 3.24 16.13 -4.73
N LEU A 195 2.47 15.52 -5.64
CA LEU A 195 2.83 15.45 -7.07
C LEU A 195 3.03 16.84 -7.69
N ARG A 196 2.18 17.81 -7.33
CA ARG A 196 2.29 19.19 -7.83
C ARG A 196 3.52 19.91 -7.31
N ASP A 197 4.03 19.49 -6.16
CA ASP A 197 5.22 20.06 -5.53
C ASP A 197 6.52 19.38 -6.01
N ILE A 198 6.45 18.30 -6.79
CA ILE A 198 7.60 17.62 -7.38
C ILE A 198 8.01 18.33 -8.68
N SER A 199 9.30 18.62 -8.82
CA SER A 199 9.82 19.12 -10.10
C SER A 199 9.95 17.98 -11.12
N PRO A 200 9.70 18.20 -12.43
CA PRO A 200 9.95 17.19 -13.44
C PRO A 200 11.39 16.63 -13.36
N GLY A 201 11.52 15.31 -13.30
CA GLY A 201 12.81 14.63 -13.13
C GLY A 201 13.29 14.49 -11.68
N GLU A 202 12.52 14.94 -10.70
CA GLU A 202 12.68 14.61 -9.27
C GLU A 202 11.76 13.43 -8.90
N VAL A 203 12.22 12.54 -8.02
CA VAL A 203 11.49 11.34 -7.59
C VAL A 203 11.22 11.44 -6.10
N LEU A 204 9.95 11.36 -5.72
CA LEU A 204 9.48 11.19 -4.36
C LEU A 204 9.42 9.69 -4.03
N TYR A 205 10.00 9.29 -2.91
CA TYR A 205 10.14 7.87 -2.54
C TYR A 205 10.17 7.67 -1.02
N LEU A 206 9.84 6.45 -0.57
CA LEU A 206 9.97 6.06 0.83
C LEU A 206 11.44 5.72 1.14
N GLN A 207 12.00 6.40 2.14
CA GLN A 207 13.35 6.15 2.63
C GLN A 207 13.35 5.67 4.08
N PHE A 208 14.15 4.63 4.35
CA PHE A 208 14.46 4.17 5.68
C PHE A 208 15.80 4.75 6.14
N ARG A 209 15.80 5.59 7.17
CA ARG A 209 17.04 6.06 7.82
C ARG A 209 16.96 5.87 9.32
N LYS A 210 17.95 5.18 9.89
CA LYS A 210 18.07 4.93 11.34
C LYS A 210 16.79 4.33 11.95
N GLY A 211 16.13 3.43 11.22
CA GLY A 211 14.88 2.79 11.65
C GLY A 211 13.63 3.66 11.56
N ALA A 212 13.73 4.87 11.00
CA ALA A 212 12.58 5.73 10.73
C ALA A 212 12.28 5.78 9.22
N GLU A 213 11.01 5.64 8.89
CA GLU A 213 10.45 5.89 7.57
C GLU A 213 10.25 7.38 7.35
N ARG A 214 10.59 7.86 6.16
CA ARG A 214 10.34 9.23 5.73
C ARG A 214 10.18 9.30 4.22
N ILE A 215 9.35 10.23 3.78
CA ILE A 215 9.32 10.62 2.37
C ILE A 215 10.56 11.45 2.08
N ALA A 216 11.29 11.05 1.03
CA ALA A 216 12.48 11.72 0.55
C ALA A 216 12.34 12.04 -0.93
N ARG A 217 13.20 12.94 -1.42
CA ARG A 217 13.29 13.28 -2.84
C ARG A 217 14.71 13.16 -3.35
N THR A 218 14.87 12.80 -4.62
CA THR A 218 16.15 12.72 -5.31
C THR A 218 15.95 12.89 -6.82
N PRO A 219 16.94 13.38 -7.58
CA PRO A 219 16.88 13.32 -9.03
C PRO A 219 16.67 11.88 -9.54
N ALA A 220 15.84 11.73 -10.58
CA ALA A 220 15.57 10.45 -11.23
C ALA A 220 16.85 9.79 -11.75
N THR A 221 17.80 10.60 -12.22
CA THR A 221 19.12 10.15 -12.72
C THR A 221 19.98 9.49 -11.65
N THR A 222 19.76 9.81 -10.37
CA THR A 222 20.51 9.22 -9.25
C THR A 222 19.68 8.26 -8.40
N PHE A 223 18.36 8.22 -8.60
CA PHE A 223 17.41 7.47 -7.77
C PHE A 223 17.85 6.02 -7.55
N GLN A 224 18.07 5.24 -8.61
CA GLN A 224 18.47 3.84 -8.49
C GLN A 224 19.74 3.67 -7.67
N ARG A 225 20.78 4.46 -7.96
CA ARG A 225 22.06 4.39 -7.24
C ARG A 225 21.88 4.73 -5.76
N THR A 226 21.07 5.75 -5.46
CA THR A 226 20.79 6.18 -4.08
C THR A 226 20.09 5.07 -3.30
N VAL A 227 18.99 4.52 -3.82
CA VAL A 227 18.18 3.55 -3.06
C VAL A 227 18.80 2.17 -2.99
N CYS A 228 19.53 1.75 -4.03
CA CYS A 228 20.21 0.45 -4.02
C CYS A 228 21.50 0.45 -3.21
N ALA A 229 22.10 1.61 -2.91
CA ALA A 229 23.22 1.69 -1.97
C ALA A 229 22.79 1.38 -0.52
N ASP A 230 21.54 1.70 -0.18
CA ASP A 230 20.97 1.49 1.15
C ASP A 230 20.25 0.13 1.29
N PHE A 231 20.05 -0.59 0.17
CA PHE A 231 19.36 -1.87 0.14
C PHE A 231 20.20 -2.97 0.82
N ARG A 232 19.69 -3.52 1.92
CA ARG A 232 20.31 -4.64 2.66
C ARG A 232 19.39 -5.85 2.59
N ASP A 233 19.95 -6.98 2.15
CA ASP A 233 19.30 -8.30 2.15
C ASP A 233 19.08 -8.85 3.57
#